data_AF-A0A8S8Y7V7-F1
#
_entry.id   AF-A0A8S8Y7V7-F1
#
_cell.length_a   1.000
_cell.length_b   1.000
_cell.length_c   1.000
_cell.angle_alpha   90.00
_cell.angle_beta   90.00
_cell.angle_gamma   90.00
#
_symmetry.space_group_name_H-M   'P 1'
#
loop_
_entity.id
_entity.type
_entity.pdbx_description
1 polymer ?
#
loop_
_entity_poly.entity_id
_entity_poly.type
_entity_poly.pdbx_seq_one_letter_code
_entity_poly.pdbx_strand_id
1 'polypeptide(L)'
;MNPPQSDVMKVELHPISEEHDLGFIASMMIDRPDKLNALNAEVLASLHAVCEWMEATDDVRVLVVSGASPNPPPEGKRAKPHAFVAGADITEFAGAGRRSSRAVRNNA
;
A
#
# COMPACT_ATOMS: atom_id res chain seq x y z
N MET A 1 1.95 -15.50 12.84
CA MET A 1 1.10 -15.33 11.64
C MET A 1 1.95 -14.72 10.54
N ASN A 2 1.56 -14.84 9.26
CA ASN A 2 2.28 -14.19 8.17
C ASN A 2 1.38 -13.11 7.56
N PRO A 3 1.82 -11.84 7.52
CA PRO A 3 1.02 -10.79 6.91
C PRO A 3 0.96 -10.96 5.38
N PRO A 4 -0.15 -10.58 4.72
CA PRO A 4 -0.27 -10.62 3.26
C PRO A 4 0.85 -9.82 2.57
N GLN A 5 1.34 -10.32 1.44
CA GLN A 5 2.38 -9.69 0.62
C GLN A 5 1.96 -9.65 -0.85
N SER A 6 2.46 -8.67 -1.60
CA SER A 6 2.28 -8.56 -3.05
C SER A 6 3.43 -7.78 -3.69
N ASP A 7 3.49 -7.74 -5.02
CA ASP A 7 4.52 -6.99 -5.73
C ASP A 7 4.38 -5.47 -5.54
N VAL A 8 3.18 -5.00 -5.22
CA VAL A 8 2.87 -3.58 -5.01
C VAL A 8 2.77 -3.17 -3.53
N MET A 9 2.90 -4.12 -2.60
CA MET A 9 2.74 -3.84 -1.18
C MET A 9 3.51 -4.82 -0.30
N LYS A 10 4.27 -4.26 0.63
CA LYS A 10 5.05 -4.98 1.65
C LYS A 10 4.45 -4.74 3.02
N VAL A 11 4.41 -5.77 3.85
CA VAL A 11 3.96 -5.66 5.25
C VAL A 11 4.97 -6.33 6.18
N GLU A 12 5.48 -5.55 7.13
CA GLU A 12 6.41 -5.99 8.16
C GLU A 12 5.74 -6.00 9.52
N LEU A 13 6.19 -6.88 10.41
CA LEU A 13 5.72 -6.97 11.78
C LEU A 13 6.85 -6.60 12.73
N HIS A 14 6.53 -5.73 13.69
CA HIS A 14 7.45 -5.31 14.74
C HIS A 14 6.81 -5.61 16.09
N PRO A 15 7.52 -6.28 17.02
CA PRO A 15 7.01 -6.47 18.38
C PRO A 15 6.83 -5.12 19.06
N ILE A 16 5.79 -4.97 19.88
CA ILE A 16 5.57 -3.75 20.66
C ILE A 16 6.62 -3.61 21.78
N SER A 17 7.09 -4.74 22.31
CA SER A 17 8.15 -4.82 23.31
C SER A 17 8.98 -6.09 23.08
N GLU A 18 10.29 -6.00 23.26
CA GLU A 18 11.19 -7.15 23.24
C GLU A 18 11.11 -7.99 24.53
N GLU A 19 10.59 -7.40 25.62
CA GLU A 19 10.59 -8.01 26.96
C GLU A 19 9.20 -8.50 27.40
N HIS A 20 8.14 -7.99 26.76
CA HIS A 20 6.76 -8.26 27.14
C HIS A 20 5.92 -8.65 25.93
N ASP A 21 5.06 -9.66 26.12
CA ASP A 21 4.11 -10.09 25.10
C ASP A 21 2.91 -9.12 25.05
N LEU A 22 3.09 -8.03 24.31
CA LEU A 22 2.08 -6.98 24.12
C LEU A 22 1.43 -7.04 22.72
N GLY A 23 1.89 -7.97 21.88
CA GLY A 23 1.53 -8.07 20.47
C GLY A 23 2.45 -7.26 19.55
N PHE A 24 1.94 -6.91 18.37
CA PHE A 24 2.72 -6.37 17.26
C PHE A 24 2.15 -5.08 16.66
N ILE A 25 3.04 -4.32 16.03
CA ILE A 25 2.74 -3.23 15.11
C ILE A 25 2.99 -3.76 13.69
N ALA A 26 2.00 -3.66 12.82
CA ALA A 26 2.20 -3.89 11.39
C ALA A 26 2.63 -2.60 10.69
N SER A 27 3.70 -2.67 9.90
CA SER A 27 4.16 -1.59 9.02
C SER A 27 3.90 -1.99 7.58
N MET A 28 2.96 -1.30 6.93
CA MET A 28 2.57 -1.54 5.55
C MET A 28 3.12 -0.42 4.65
N MET A 29 3.72 -0.82 3.54
CA MET A 29 4.32 0.08 2.56
C MET A 29 3.75 -0.21 1.17
N ILE A 30 3.10 0.78 0.57
CA ILE A 30 2.74 0.76 -0.86
C ILE A 30 4.03 0.94 -1.65
N ASP A 31 4.43 -0.08 -2.42
CA ASP A 31 5.71 -0.16 -3.11
C ASP A 31 5.55 -0.02 -4.62
N ARG A 32 5.09 1.16 -5.06
CA ARG A 32 5.02 1.53 -6.48
C ARG A 32 5.74 2.86 -6.73
N PRO A 33 7.02 3.00 -6.35
CA PRO A 33 7.73 4.27 -6.44
C PRO A 33 7.79 4.80 -7.87
N ASP A 34 7.78 3.92 -8.87
CA ASP A 34 7.77 4.33 -10.27
C ASP A 34 6.49 5.00 -10.74
N LYS A 35 5.39 4.73 -10.03
CA LYS A 35 4.07 5.30 -10.25
C LYS A 35 3.69 6.28 -9.13
N LEU A 36 4.67 6.79 -8.37
CA LEU A 36 4.46 7.67 -7.22
C LEU A 36 3.45 7.10 -6.21
N ASN A 37 3.49 5.77 -6.03
CA ASN A 37 2.58 5.03 -5.16
C ASN A 37 1.09 5.24 -5.51
N ALA A 38 0.78 5.49 -6.78
CA ALA A 38 -0.61 5.62 -7.23
C ALA A 38 -1.42 4.34 -6.96
N LEU A 39 -2.70 4.50 -6.62
CA LEU A 39 -3.62 3.41 -6.33
C LEU A 39 -4.11 2.79 -7.63
N ASN A 40 -3.94 1.48 -7.75
CA ASN A 40 -4.34 0.68 -8.88
C ASN A 40 -5.15 -0.52 -8.35
N ALA A 41 -5.74 -1.33 -9.22
CA ALA A 41 -6.60 -2.44 -8.79
C ALA A 41 -5.88 -3.42 -7.84
N GLU A 42 -4.59 -3.68 -8.07
CA GLU A 42 -3.76 -4.56 -7.24
C GLU A 42 -3.50 -3.96 -5.86
N VAL A 43 -3.15 -2.67 -5.76
CA VAL A 43 -2.97 -1.99 -4.47
C VAL A 43 -4.25 -2.04 -3.65
N LEU A 44 -5.41 -1.82 -4.27
CA LEU A 44 -6.71 -1.88 -3.59
C LEU A 44 -7.03 -3.30 -3.09
N ALA A 45 -6.74 -4.33 -3.90
CA ALA A 45 -6.92 -5.72 -3.51
C ALA A 45 -6.01 -6.09 -2.33
N SER A 46 -4.73 -5.68 -2.38
CA SER A 46 -3.80 -5.92 -1.28
C SER A 46 -4.21 -5.17 -0.01
N LEU A 47 -4.73 -3.92 -0.11
CA LEU A 47 -5.22 -3.16 1.04
C LEU A 47 -6.39 -3.88 1.72
N HIS A 48 -7.34 -4.39 0.93
CA HIS A 48 -8.45 -5.18 1.45
C HIS A 48 -7.95 -6.43 2.18
N ALA A 49 -7.03 -7.18 1.58
CA ALA A 49 -6.46 -8.38 2.18
C ALA A 49 -5.75 -8.09 3.52
N VAL A 50 -5.04 -6.96 3.61
CA VAL A 50 -4.40 -6.53 4.88
C VAL A 50 -5.46 -6.16 5.92
N CYS A 51 -6.53 -5.46 5.55
CA CYS A 51 -7.62 -5.16 6.48
C CYS A 51 -8.28 -6.44 7.01
N GLU A 52 -8.65 -7.38 6.13
CA GLU A 52 -9.24 -8.67 6.54
C GLU A 52 -8.30 -9.45 7.45
N TRP A 53 -6.99 -9.46 7.14
CA TRP A 53 -6.00 -10.10 7.98
C TRP A 53 -5.86 -9.42 9.35
N MET A 54 -5.84 -8.09 9.41
CA MET A 54 -5.79 -7.31 10.65
C MET A 54 -7.01 -7.60 11.53
N GLU A 55 -8.21 -7.63 10.94
CA GLU A 55 -9.46 -7.93 11.65
C GLU A 55 -9.49 -9.35 12.22
N ALA A 56 -8.86 -10.31 11.54
CA ALA A 56 -8.76 -11.69 11.99
C ALA A 56 -7.61 -11.94 12.99
N THR A 57 -6.79 -10.92 13.29
CA THR A 57 -5.54 -11.10 14.03
C THR A 57 -5.43 -10.20 15.25
N ASP A 58 -5.97 -10.68 16.37
CA ASP A 58 -6.08 -9.94 17.64
C ASP A 58 -4.74 -9.44 18.21
N ASP A 59 -3.62 -10.09 17.89
CA ASP A 59 -2.29 -9.72 18.39
C ASP A 59 -1.68 -8.50 17.69
N VAL A 60 -2.22 -8.07 16.54
CA VAL A 60 -1.74 -6.85 15.88
C VAL A 60 -2.56 -5.67 16.35
N ARG A 61 -1.91 -4.71 17.01
CA ARG A 61 -2.61 -3.61 17.71
C ARG A 61 -2.73 -2.36 16.85
N VAL A 62 -1.81 -2.16 15.91
CA VAL A 62 -1.71 -0.95 15.09
C VAL A 62 -1.22 -1.32 13.69
N LEU A 63 -1.81 -0.69 12.68
CA LEU A 63 -1.30 -0.66 11.31
C LEU A 63 -0.75 0.73 10.98
N VAL A 64 0.53 0.82 10.65
CA VAL A 64 1.18 2.03 10.12
C VAL A 64 1.23 1.91 8.62
N VAL A 65 0.76 2.94 7.91
CA VAL A 65 0.71 2.93 6.44
C VAL A 65 1.67 3.97 5.89
N SER A 66 2.50 3.56 4.94
CA SER A 66 3.50 4.41 4.28
C SER A 66 3.55 4.16 2.77
N GLY A 67 4.20 5.06 2.04
CA GLY A 67 4.51 4.90 0.63
C GLY A 67 6.02 4.76 0.45
N ALA A 68 6.45 3.91 -0.47
CA ALA A 68 7.85 3.70 -0.78
C ALA A 68 8.54 5.01 -1.21
N SER A 69 9.80 5.16 -0.82
CA SER A 69 10.61 6.28 -1.27
C SER A 69 10.92 6.16 -2.77
N PRO A 70 11.14 7.29 -3.47
CA PRO A 70 11.54 7.28 -4.87
C PRO A 70 12.77 6.41 -5.12
N ASN A 71 12.75 5.63 -6.19
CA ASN A 71 13.93 4.93 -6.67
C ASN A 71 15.07 5.95 -6.97
N PRO A 72 16.34 5.54 -6.79
CA PRO A 72 17.47 6.35 -7.21
C PRO A 72 17.29 6.85 -8.65
N PRO A 73 17.56 8.13 -8.93
CA PRO A 73 17.41 8.65 -10.28
C PRO A 73 18.38 7.92 -11.23
N PRO A 74 17.95 7.61 -12.47
CA PRO A 74 18.89 7.25 -13.52
C PRO A 74 19.92 8.37 -13.72
N GLU A 75 21.14 8.01 -14.16
CA GLU A 75 22.23 8.96 -14.35
C GLU A 75 21.79 10.17 -15.19
N GLY A 76 22.08 11.38 -14.70
CA GLY A 76 21.71 12.65 -15.34
C GLY A 76 20.24 13.05 -15.27
N LYS A 77 19.36 12.25 -14.62
CA LYS A 77 17.95 12.61 -14.42
C LYS A 77 17.68 13.10 -13.00
N ARG A 78 16.59 13.86 -12.83
CA ARG A 78 16.10 14.28 -11.51
C ARG A 78 15.37 13.12 -10.83
N ALA A 79 15.52 13.02 -9.51
CA ALA A 79 14.75 12.11 -8.70
C ALA A 79 13.25 12.42 -8.78
N LYS A 80 12.41 11.39 -8.72
CA LYS A 80 10.98 11.57 -8.52
C LYS A 80 10.74 12.16 -7.11
N PRO A 81 9.68 12.96 -6.90
CA PRO A 81 9.37 13.46 -5.57
C PRO A 81 8.89 12.32 -4.66
N HIS A 82 9.11 12.46 -3.35
CA HIS A 82 8.48 11.57 -2.36
C HIS A 82 6.96 11.70 -2.46
N ALA A 83 6.27 10.57 -2.45
CA ALA A 83 4.82 10.51 -2.48
C ALA A 83 4.35 9.42 -1.51
N PHE A 84 3.44 9.77 -0.61
CA PHE A 84 2.69 8.74 0.12
C PHE A 84 1.84 7.95 -0.88
N VAL A 85 0.93 8.65 -1.57
CA VAL A 85 0.10 8.15 -2.68
C VAL A 85 -0.22 9.33 -3.60
N ALA A 86 0.04 9.22 -4.91
CA ALA A 86 -0.22 10.29 -5.89
C ALA A 86 -1.68 10.36 -6.41
N GLY A 87 -2.59 9.58 -5.82
CA GLY A 87 -3.99 9.45 -6.26
C GLY A 87 -4.22 8.13 -7.02
N ALA A 88 -5.18 8.12 -7.94
CA ALA A 88 -5.47 6.92 -8.74
C ALA A 88 -4.54 6.79 -9.95
N ASP A 89 -4.16 5.56 -10.28
CA ASP A 89 -3.41 5.25 -11.50
C ASP A 89 -4.32 5.32 -12.73
N ILE A 90 -4.44 6.53 -13.30
CA ILE A 90 -5.31 6.76 -14.47
C ILE A 90 -4.87 5.94 -15.71
N THR A 91 -3.66 5.38 -15.71
CA THR A 91 -3.19 4.55 -16.83
C THR A 91 -3.95 3.24 -16.93
N GLU A 92 -4.54 2.75 -15.84
CA GLU A 92 -5.47 1.61 -15.86
C GLU A 92 -6.77 1.92 -16.62
N PHE A 93 -7.12 3.19 -16.76
CA PHE A 93 -8.31 3.63 -17.48
C PHE A 93 -8.05 3.89 -18.97
N ALA A 94 -6.80 3.83 -19.44
CA ALA A 94 -6.44 4.11 -20.83
C ALA A 94 -7.05 3.11 -21.85
N GLY A 95 -7.57 1.96 -21.39
CA GLY A 95 -8.36 1.02 -22.20
C GLY A 95 -9.85 0.94 -21.84
N ALA A 96 -10.28 1.58 -20.76
CA ALA A 96 -11.65 1.52 -20.25
C ALA A 96 -12.45 2.74 -20.75
N GLY A 97 -12.96 2.68 -21.97
CA GLY A 97 -13.74 3.78 -22.56
C GLY A 97 -14.85 4.29 -21.63
N ARG A 98 -14.81 5.59 -21.27
CA ARG A 98 -15.80 6.50 -20.62
C ARG A 98 -16.77 5.99 -19.51
N ARG A 99 -16.86 4.69 -19.17
CA ARG A 99 -17.91 4.12 -18.30
C ARG A 99 -17.43 3.72 -16.89
N SER A 100 -16.12 3.72 -16.61
CA SER A 100 -15.59 3.16 -15.35
C SER A 100 -15.58 4.15 -14.16
N SER A 101 -15.69 5.46 -14.40
CA SER A 101 -15.58 6.51 -13.35
C SER A 101 -16.77 6.62 -12.37
N ARG A 102 -17.74 5.70 -12.46
CA ARG A 102 -18.95 5.67 -11.61
C ARG A 102 -18.89 4.59 -10.52
N ALA A 103 -18.09 3.54 -10.68
CA ALA A 103 -18.01 2.45 -9.70
C ALA A 103 -17.28 2.86 -8.40
N VAL A 104 -16.21 3.67 -8.51
CA VAL A 104 -15.42 4.14 -7.35
C VAL A 104 -16.21 5.09 -6.44
N ARG A 105 -17.27 5.73 -6.94
CA ARG A 105 -18.08 6.70 -6.17
C ARG A 105 -19.19 6.09 -5.32
N ASN A 106 -19.55 4.82 -5.53
CA ASN A 106 -20.73 4.22 -4.92
C ASN A 106 -20.41 3.32 -3.70
N ASN A 107 -19.17 3.31 -3.22
CA ASN A 107 -18.74 2.48 -2.10
C ASN A 107 -17.97 3.29 -1.04
N ALA A 108 -18.23 4.60 -0.96
CA ALA A 108 -17.70 5.52 0.04
C ALA A 108 -18.84 6.10 0.89
#